data_AF-A0A1B6JSZ4-F1
#
_entry.id   AF-A0A1B6JSZ4-F1
#
_cell.length_a   1.000
_cell.length_b   1.000
_cell.length_c   1.000
_cell.angle_alpha   90.00
_cell.angle_beta   90.00
_cell.angle_gamma   90.00
#
_symmetry.space_group_name_H-M   'P 1'
#
loop_
_entity.id
_entity.type
_entity.pdbx_description
1 polymer ?
#
loop_
_entity_poly.entity_id
_entity_poly.type
_entity_poly.pdbx_seq_one_letter_code
_entity_poly.pdbx_strand_id
1 'polypeptide(L)'
;HIDVFKEGFVFRLRVVYPREVVLLKECKTPDGKTSYRDTPESLQLEKYTLHLPKLTGALHGLQQQWPSMGVVCRLAKRWLSSQLLDNAHVPDVATELLVASLFLSPEPFRPLAQPQPMFLRFLHLLAHTNFHLEPVVVNFNGNLKREDLIEIESHFRSERTALPPLYIATQYDKSGSVWTREAPTLPVLVRLASLASQSLTVLEKNFLSSALNHICKVVFRPPLELYDALIQLKPMQLSRLSQGVDFTQKTPVQVKVPKVRRKIPITGFDPAELYLRELRESYSDFALFFHDTYGGRTIGVLFKPSAFETHEFKVSQVNCRKPVKEGKKDLLTLNFDAIIEDFYILGTSLVKTIHLSPKHSQKM
;
A
#
# COMPACT_ATOMS: atom_id res chain seq x y z
N HIS A 1 16.36 -8.69 -16.03
CA HIS A 1 16.70 -9.32 -14.74
C HIS A 1 16.98 -10.79 -14.97
N ILE A 2 17.70 -11.46 -14.06
CA ILE A 2 17.97 -12.90 -14.11
C ILE A 2 17.51 -13.51 -12.79
N ASP A 3 16.71 -14.58 -12.84
CA ASP A 3 16.29 -15.31 -11.65
C ASP A 3 17.25 -16.47 -11.37
N VAL A 4 17.79 -16.52 -10.14
CA VAL A 4 18.74 -17.52 -9.68
C VAL A 4 18.09 -18.34 -8.57
N PHE A 5 18.01 -19.65 -8.77
CA PHE A 5 17.50 -20.57 -7.76
C PHE A 5 18.65 -21.17 -6.93
N LYS A 6 18.64 -20.96 -5.61
CA LYS A 6 19.65 -21.49 -4.68
C LYS A 6 19.00 -21.89 -3.35
N GLU A 7 19.27 -23.11 -2.89
CA GLU A 7 18.89 -23.61 -1.55
C GLU A 7 17.40 -23.45 -1.19
N GLY A 8 16.50 -23.54 -2.17
CA GLY A 8 15.06 -23.37 -1.94
C GLY A 8 14.53 -21.96 -2.13
N PHE A 9 15.42 -20.97 -2.32
CA PHE A 9 15.08 -19.58 -2.55
C PHE A 9 15.32 -19.18 -4.01
N VAL A 10 14.54 -18.22 -4.50
CA VAL A 10 14.74 -17.61 -5.83
C VAL A 10 15.13 -16.16 -5.62
N PHE A 11 16.27 -15.78 -6.17
CA PHE A 11 16.82 -14.44 -6.12
C PHE A 11 16.68 -13.79 -7.49
N ARG A 12 16.10 -12.59 -7.54
CA ARG A 12 16.01 -11.80 -8.77
C ARG A 12 17.16 -10.81 -8.84
N LEU A 13 18.12 -11.09 -9.72
CA LEU A 13 19.29 -10.23 -9.95
C LEU A 13 18.99 -9.20 -11.03
N ARG A 14 19.31 -7.94 -10.73
CA ARG A 14 19.22 -6.80 -11.65
C ARG A 14 20.58 -6.13 -11.71
N VAL A 15 21.11 -5.94 -12.92
CA VAL A 15 22.30 -5.12 -13.14
C VAL A 15 21.85 -3.68 -13.12
N VAL A 16 22.53 -2.85 -12.34
CA VAL A 16 22.23 -1.42 -12.21
C VAL A 16 23.39 -0.64 -12.80
N TYR A 17 23.08 0.26 -13.73
CA TYR A 17 24.05 1.19 -14.27
C TYR A 17 23.64 2.62 -13.89
N PRO A 18 24.42 3.36 -13.08
CA PRO A 18 23.99 4.68 -12.58
C PRO A 18 23.63 5.71 -13.66
N ARG A 19 24.23 5.62 -14.86
CA ARG A 19 23.87 6.55 -15.96
C ARG A 19 22.53 6.23 -16.61
N GLU A 20 21.94 5.07 -16.36
CA GLU A 20 20.61 4.72 -16.88
C GLU A 20 19.55 5.73 -16.42
N VAL A 21 19.62 6.17 -15.16
CA VAL A 21 18.76 7.24 -14.63
C VAL A 21 18.94 8.55 -15.41
N VAL A 22 20.19 8.91 -15.73
CA VAL A 22 20.50 10.13 -16.48
C VAL A 22 19.98 10.05 -17.91
N LEU A 23 20.14 8.89 -18.56
CA LEU A 23 19.65 8.64 -19.92
C LEU A 23 18.12 8.70 -19.99
N LEU A 24 17.42 8.18 -18.97
CA LEU A 24 15.95 8.27 -18.90
C LEU A 24 15.43 9.69 -18.67
N LYS A 25 16.28 10.58 -18.14
CA LYS A 25 15.96 12.01 -18.02
C LYS A 25 16.19 12.75 -19.35
N GLU A 26 16.93 12.19 -20.29
CA GLU A 26 17.27 12.83 -21.56
C GLU A 26 16.02 12.93 -22.47
N CYS A 27 15.66 14.15 -22.84
CA CYS A 27 14.59 14.47 -23.76
C CYS A 27 15.12 15.35 -24.89
N LYS A 28 14.71 15.09 -26.13
CA LYS A 28 15.04 15.98 -27.26
C LYS A 28 13.89 16.96 -27.47
N THR A 29 14.18 18.25 -27.41
CA THR A 29 13.21 19.28 -27.78
C THR A 29 12.97 19.26 -29.31
N PRO A 30 11.86 19.84 -29.80
CA PRO A 30 11.60 19.93 -31.24
C PRO A 30 12.74 20.59 -32.04
N ASP A 31 13.48 21.50 -31.40
CA ASP A 31 14.63 22.21 -31.98
C ASP A 31 15.93 21.37 -31.97
N GLY A 32 15.88 20.10 -31.58
CA GLY A 32 17.03 19.19 -31.54
C GLY A 32 17.96 19.39 -30.33
N LYS A 33 17.60 20.23 -29.35
CA LYS A 33 18.38 20.42 -28.12
C LYS A 33 18.07 19.33 -27.10
N THR A 34 19.11 18.79 -26.47
CA THR A 34 18.96 17.87 -25.34
C THR A 34 18.58 18.64 -24.08
N SER A 35 17.44 18.29 -23.47
CA SER A 35 17.01 18.73 -22.15
C SER A 35 16.97 17.53 -21.19
N TYR A 36 17.05 17.80 -19.89
CA TYR A 36 16.96 16.77 -18.86
C TYR A 36 15.73 17.04 -18.00
N ARG A 37 14.80 16.07 -17.95
CA ARG A 37 13.56 16.17 -17.17
C ARG A 37 13.26 14.84 -16.49
N ASP A 38 12.81 14.91 -15.25
CA ASP A 38 12.30 13.73 -14.55
C ASP A 38 11.03 13.20 -15.24
N THR A 39 11.03 11.89 -15.48
CA THR A 39 9.91 11.11 -15.99
C THR A 39 9.47 10.12 -14.91
N PRO A 40 8.24 9.59 -14.94
CA PRO A 40 7.81 8.55 -14.00
C PRO A 40 8.78 7.37 -13.96
N GLU A 41 9.29 6.96 -15.12
CA GLU A 41 10.24 5.86 -15.27
C GLU A 41 11.60 6.20 -14.66
N SER A 42 12.13 7.42 -14.89
CA SER A 42 13.42 7.83 -14.33
C SER A 42 13.37 7.96 -12.81
N LEU A 43 12.30 8.54 -12.27
CA LEU A 43 12.06 8.63 -10.83
C LEU A 43 11.92 7.25 -10.19
N GLN A 44 11.20 6.32 -10.84
CA GLN A 44 11.04 4.98 -10.32
C GLN A 44 12.37 4.20 -10.33
N LEU A 45 13.17 4.35 -11.39
CA LEU A 45 14.50 3.74 -11.45
C LEU A 45 15.44 4.33 -10.39
N GLU A 46 15.46 5.66 -10.23
CA GLU A 46 16.23 6.36 -9.20
C GLU A 46 15.86 5.90 -7.79
N LYS A 47 14.56 5.82 -7.50
CA LYS A 47 14.02 5.29 -6.24
C LYS A 47 14.50 3.86 -5.96
N TYR A 48 14.44 2.98 -6.95
CA TYR A 48 14.83 1.57 -6.80
C TYR A 48 16.35 1.35 -6.70
N THR A 49 17.13 2.14 -7.44
CA THR A 49 18.57 1.90 -7.62
C THR A 49 19.47 2.73 -6.70
N LEU A 50 19.02 3.93 -6.28
CA LEU A 50 19.81 4.84 -5.44
C LEU A 50 19.26 4.93 -4.01
N HIS A 51 17.95 5.19 -3.86
CA HIS A 51 17.37 5.45 -2.54
C HIS A 51 17.09 4.16 -1.76
N LEU A 52 16.48 3.15 -2.41
CA LEU A 52 16.12 1.89 -1.74
C LEU A 52 17.32 1.16 -1.12
N PRO A 53 18.50 1.03 -1.78
CA PRO A 53 19.63 0.32 -1.18
C PRO A 53 20.21 1.04 0.05
N LYS A 54 20.30 2.37 0.01
CA LYS A 54 20.76 3.19 1.15
C LYS A 54 19.84 3.00 2.35
N LEU A 55 18.53 3.09 2.12
CA LEU A 55 17.54 2.91 3.17
C LEU A 55 17.52 1.47 3.71
N THR A 56 17.63 0.47 2.83
CA THR A 56 17.71 -0.95 3.23
C THR A 56 18.90 -1.19 4.16
N GLY A 57 20.07 -0.62 3.85
CA GLY A 57 21.24 -0.70 4.72
C GLY A 57 21.02 -0.04 6.09
N ALA A 58 20.40 1.14 6.12
CA ALA A 58 20.10 1.85 7.36
C ALA A 58 19.08 1.11 8.25
N LEU A 59 17.98 0.60 7.65
CA LEU A 59 16.98 -0.21 8.34
C LEU A 59 17.59 -1.53 8.85
N HIS A 60 18.47 -2.15 8.07
CA HIS A 60 19.20 -3.33 8.52
C HIS A 60 20.07 -3.02 9.75
N GLY A 61 20.81 -1.91 9.73
CA GLY A 61 21.58 -1.45 10.90
C GLY A 61 20.70 -1.25 12.13
N LEU A 62 19.51 -0.64 11.96
CA LEU A 62 18.55 -0.45 13.04
C LEU A 62 18.00 -1.78 13.58
N GLN A 63 17.73 -2.75 12.70
CA GLN A 63 17.30 -4.10 13.10
C GLN A 63 18.36 -4.84 13.93
N GLN A 64 19.66 -4.63 13.64
CA GLN A 64 20.74 -5.22 14.44
C GLN A 64 20.80 -4.62 15.85
N GLN A 65 20.47 -3.32 15.99
CA GLN A 65 20.38 -2.65 17.29
C GLN A 65 19.11 -3.06 18.06
N TRP A 66 17.99 -3.22 17.35
CA TRP A 66 16.68 -3.54 17.92
C TRP A 66 16.07 -4.78 17.25
N PRO A 67 16.34 -5.99 17.76
CA PRO A 67 15.89 -7.24 17.16
C PRO A 67 14.36 -7.36 16.97
N SER A 68 13.57 -6.60 17.74
CA SER A 68 12.11 -6.58 17.67
C SER A 68 11.56 -5.83 16.45
N MET A 69 12.31 -4.88 15.89
CA MET A 69 11.85 -3.97 14.82
C MET A 69 11.25 -4.73 13.63
N GLY A 70 11.92 -5.76 13.13
CA GLY A 70 11.48 -6.53 11.98
C GLY A 70 10.20 -7.32 12.25
N VAL A 71 9.97 -7.75 13.50
CA VAL A 71 8.70 -8.36 13.90
C VAL A 71 7.59 -7.30 13.91
N VAL A 72 7.88 -6.09 14.41
CA VAL A 72 6.93 -4.96 14.46
C VAL A 72 6.57 -4.51 13.04
N CYS A 73 7.53 -4.37 12.12
CA CYS A 73 7.26 -4.07 10.71
C CYS A 73 6.34 -5.12 10.08
N ARG A 74 6.58 -6.41 10.34
CA ARG A 74 5.71 -7.48 9.85
C ARG A 74 4.29 -7.39 10.42
N LEU A 75 4.14 -7.11 11.72
CA LEU A 75 2.83 -6.91 12.35
C LEU A 75 2.11 -5.69 11.79
N ALA A 76 2.81 -4.57 11.62
CA ALA A 76 2.27 -3.34 11.04
C ALA A 76 1.77 -3.56 9.61
N LYS A 77 2.61 -4.12 8.74
CA LYS A 77 2.24 -4.45 7.35
C LYS A 77 1.09 -5.47 7.30
N ARG A 78 1.12 -6.49 8.17
CA ARG A 78 0.03 -7.48 8.23
C ARG A 78 -1.28 -6.82 8.63
N TRP A 79 -1.25 -5.95 9.64
CA TRP A 79 -2.41 -5.21 10.11
C TRP A 79 -2.97 -4.31 9.00
N LEU A 80 -2.14 -3.47 8.38
CA LEU A 80 -2.53 -2.61 7.25
C LEU A 80 -3.20 -3.41 6.14
N SER A 81 -2.53 -4.46 5.68
CA SER A 81 -3.04 -5.30 4.60
C SER A 81 -4.34 -6.02 5.01
N SER A 82 -4.45 -6.48 6.26
CA SER A 82 -5.70 -7.08 6.76
C SER A 82 -6.86 -6.08 6.83
N GLN A 83 -6.56 -4.78 6.89
CA GLN A 83 -7.53 -3.70 6.75
C GLN A 83 -7.83 -3.34 5.27
N LEU A 84 -7.45 -4.22 4.33
CA LEU A 84 -7.52 -4.05 2.87
C LEU A 84 -6.68 -2.88 2.32
N LEU A 85 -5.67 -2.43 3.07
CA LEU A 85 -4.75 -1.37 2.66
C LEU A 85 -3.41 -2.01 2.25
N ASP A 86 -3.28 -2.28 0.96
CA ASP A 86 -2.06 -2.81 0.36
C ASP A 86 -1.03 -1.70 0.03
N ASN A 87 0.07 -2.11 -0.59
CA ASN A 87 1.21 -1.23 -0.90
C ASN A 87 0.86 -0.04 -1.82
N ALA A 88 -0.24 -0.10 -2.58
CA ALA A 88 -0.69 1.02 -3.40
C ALA A 88 -1.32 2.14 -2.55
N HIS A 89 -1.94 1.79 -1.43
CA HIS A 89 -2.55 2.76 -0.50
C HIS A 89 -1.61 3.18 0.62
N VAL A 90 -0.77 2.26 1.10
CA VAL A 90 0.20 2.52 2.16
C VAL A 90 1.51 1.81 1.82
N PRO A 91 2.51 2.54 1.28
CA PRO A 91 3.76 1.93 0.87
C PRO A 91 4.46 1.20 2.02
N ASP A 92 5.00 0.02 1.73
CA ASP A 92 5.73 -0.81 2.68
C ASP A 92 6.92 -0.06 3.32
N VAL A 93 7.63 0.72 2.50
CA VAL A 93 8.77 1.52 2.96
C VAL A 93 8.33 2.66 3.88
N ALA A 94 7.20 3.32 3.59
CA ALA A 94 6.64 4.34 4.48
C ALA A 94 6.24 3.72 5.83
N THR A 95 5.67 2.51 5.81
CA THR A 95 5.35 1.74 7.02
C THR A 95 6.60 1.40 7.83
N GLU A 96 7.66 0.94 7.17
CA GLU A 96 8.94 0.63 7.84
C GLU A 96 9.58 1.88 8.45
N LEU A 97 9.49 3.03 7.79
CA LEU A 97 9.97 4.31 8.30
C LEU A 97 9.17 4.81 9.51
N LEU A 98 7.83 4.68 9.48
CA LEU A 98 6.98 4.96 10.65
C LEU A 98 7.28 4.04 11.82
N VAL A 99 7.58 2.76 11.57
CA VAL A 99 8.02 1.86 12.64
C VAL A 99 9.41 2.27 13.13
N ALA A 100 10.34 2.61 12.24
CA ALA A 100 11.69 3.04 12.60
C ALA A 100 11.68 4.30 13.48
N SER A 101 10.78 5.26 13.24
CA SER A 101 10.67 6.46 14.08
C SER A 101 10.34 6.13 15.54
N LEU A 102 9.56 5.07 15.82
CA LEU A 102 9.26 4.63 17.19
C LEU A 102 10.50 4.14 17.96
N PHE A 103 11.56 3.73 17.26
CA PHE A 103 12.83 3.30 17.86
C PHE A 103 13.84 4.44 17.93
N LEU A 104 13.81 5.38 16.99
CA LEU A 104 14.76 6.47 16.86
C LEU A 104 14.34 7.75 17.59
N SER A 105 13.04 7.95 17.79
CA SER A 105 12.45 9.09 18.50
C SER A 105 11.39 8.56 19.48
N PRO A 106 11.82 7.85 20.54
CA PRO A 106 10.91 7.07 21.37
C PRO A 106 10.12 7.91 22.39
N GLU A 107 10.44 9.19 22.55
CA GLU A 107 9.81 10.06 23.54
C GLU A 107 8.27 10.06 23.43
N PRO A 108 7.54 10.05 24.56
CA PRO A 108 8.01 10.06 25.95
C PRO A 108 8.41 8.68 26.49
N PHE A 109 8.36 7.63 25.67
CA PHE A 109 8.63 6.26 26.07
C PHE A 109 10.09 5.83 25.74
N ARG A 110 10.40 4.55 25.97
CA ARG A 110 11.65 3.92 25.55
C ARG A 110 11.38 2.76 24.60
N PRO A 111 12.20 2.50 23.58
CA PRO A 111 12.01 1.33 22.71
C PRO A 111 12.01 0.04 23.53
N LEU A 112 11.17 -0.92 23.15
CA LEU A 112 11.01 -2.18 23.86
C LEU A 112 11.48 -3.35 23.00
N ALA A 113 12.09 -4.35 23.66
CA ALA A 113 12.50 -5.60 23.03
C ALA A 113 11.29 -6.48 22.67
N GLN A 114 10.13 -6.26 23.28
CA GLN A 114 8.91 -6.97 22.97
C GLN A 114 8.21 -6.33 21.75
N PRO A 115 7.81 -7.11 20.74
CA PRO A 115 7.14 -6.57 19.56
C PRO A 115 5.70 -6.14 19.81
N GLN A 116 4.99 -6.75 20.76
CA GLN A 116 3.57 -6.46 21.00
C GLN A 116 3.36 -5.01 21.49
N PRO A 117 4.08 -4.51 22.51
CA PRO A 117 3.97 -3.11 22.91
C PRO A 117 4.39 -2.13 21.81
N MET A 118 5.40 -2.47 21.01
CA MET A 118 5.83 -1.62 19.89
C MET A 118 4.78 -1.56 18.77
N PHE A 119 4.07 -2.65 18.52
CA PHE A 119 2.92 -2.65 17.61
C PHE A 119 1.75 -1.80 18.15
N LEU A 120 1.47 -1.85 19.46
CA LEU A 120 0.48 -0.95 20.07
C LEU A 120 0.90 0.52 19.92
N ARG A 121 2.19 0.84 20.05
CA ARG A 121 2.70 2.19 19.81
C ARG A 121 2.58 2.62 18.36
N PHE A 122 2.74 1.70 17.41
CA PHE A 122 2.46 1.98 16.00
C PHE A 122 0.98 2.34 15.78
N LEU A 123 0.06 1.59 16.37
CA LEU A 123 -1.37 1.96 16.34
C LEU A 123 -1.63 3.31 17.03
N HIS A 124 -0.98 3.56 18.17
CA HIS A 124 -1.10 4.83 18.89
C HIS A 124 -0.62 6.02 18.06
N LEU A 125 0.52 5.88 17.37
CA LEU A 125 1.07 6.88 16.46
C LEU A 125 0.04 7.20 15.36
N LEU A 126 -0.51 6.18 14.68
CA LEU A 126 -1.50 6.40 13.63
C LEU A 126 -2.80 7.05 14.15
N ALA A 127 -3.23 6.68 15.35
CA ALA A 127 -4.47 7.14 15.95
C ALA A 127 -4.43 8.62 16.41
N HIS A 128 -3.27 9.07 16.89
CA HIS A 128 -3.17 10.35 17.62
C HIS A 128 -2.25 11.39 16.96
N THR A 129 -1.40 11.01 16.00
CA THR A 129 -0.51 11.96 15.34
C THR A 129 -1.24 12.69 14.22
N ASN A 130 -1.20 14.02 14.25
CA ASN A 130 -1.67 14.85 13.16
C ASN A 130 -0.53 15.11 12.16
N PHE A 131 -0.39 14.23 11.17
CA PHE A 131 0.60 14.34 10.10
C PHE A 131 0.46 15.61 9.22
N HIS A 132 -0.62 16.38 9.36
CA HIS A 132 -0.71 17.69 8.74
C HIS A 132 0.14 18.74 9.45
N LEU A 133 0.26 18.65 10.77
CA LEU A 133 0.94 19.64 11.62
C LEU A 133 2.38 19.23 11.95
N GLU A 134 2.68 17.94 11.94
CA GLU A 134 3.96 17.42 12.38
C GLU A 134 4.62 16.54 11.30
N PRO A 135 5.87 16.85 10.88
CA PRO A 135 6.63 15.97 10.00
C PRO A 135 7.19 14.78 10.79
N VAL A 136 7.30 13.62 10.13
CA VAL A 136 8.02 12.48 10.71
C VAL A 136 9.47 12.56 10.26
N VAL A 137 10.39 12.70 11.20
CA VAL A 137 11.84 12.73 10.92
C VAL A 137 12.49 11.44 11.40
N VAL A 138 13.13 10.71 10.48
CA VAL A 138 13.80 9.44 10.77
C VAL A 138 15.31 9.63 10.66
N ASN A 139 15.94 9.86 11.81
CA ASN A 139 17.37 10.18 11.92
C ASN A 139 18.21 8.93 12.22
N PHE A 140 18.58 8.17 11.19
CA PHE A 140 19.39 6.96 11.38
C PHE A 140 20.81 7.32 11.85
N ASN A 141 21.24 6.70 12.96
CA ASN A 141 22.57 6.90 13.55
C ASN A 141 22.91 8.36 13.93
N GLY A 142 21.91 9.26 14.02
CA GLY A 142 22.16 10.66 14.35
C GLY A 142 22.84 11.47 13.24
N ASN A 143 22.77 11.05 11.98
CA ASN A 143 23.44 11.72 10.87
C ASN A 143 22.77 13.03 10.42
N LEU A 144 21.48 13.25 10.73
CA LEU A 144 20.84 14.56 10.56
C LEU A 144 21.30 15.47 11.71
N LYS A 145 22.01 16.54 11.35
CA LYS A 145 22.47 17.58 12.27
C LYS A 145 21.35 18.57 12.56
N ARG A 146 21.58 19.45 13.54
CA ARG A 146 20.59 20.47 13.93
C ARG A 146 20.21 21.37 12.76
N GLU A 147 21.16 21.72 11.89
CA GLU A 147 20.91 22.55 10.71
C GLU A 147 19.97 21.83 9.73
N ASP A 148 20.15 20.52 9.54
CA ASP A 148 19.29 19.71 8.69
C ASP A 148 17.86 19.61 9.24
N LEU A 149 17.72 19.49 10.57
CA LEU A 149 16.40 19.45 11.23
C LEU A 149 15.64 20.78 11.05
N ILE A 150 16.34 21.91 11.20
CA ILE A 150 15.77 23.24 11.00
C ILE A 150 15.36 23.42 9.52
N GLU A 151 16.20 22.97 8.59
CA GLU A 151 15.89 23.00 7.15
C GLU A 151 14.63 22.20 6.82
N ILE A 152 14.54 20.95 7.31
CA ILE A 152 13.38 20.07 7.11
C ILE A 152 12.12 20.72 7.68
N GLU A 153 12.18 21.26 8.90
CA GLU A 153 11.02 21.88 9.55
C GLU A 153 10.58 23.17 8.85
N SER A 154 11.53 24.01 8.43
CA SER A 154 11.25 25.22 7.66
C SER A 154 10.56 24.88 6.34
N HIS A 155 11.11 23.92 5.58
CA HIS A 155 10.54 23.46 4.31
C HIS A 155 9.14 22.86 4.49
N PHE A 156 8.94 22.02 5.50
CA PHE A 156 7.63 21.46 5.82
C PHE A 156 6.58 22.55 6.09
N ARG A 157 6.94 23.59 6.85
CA ARG A 157 6.02 24.69 7.18
C ARG A 157 5.76 25.61 5.99
N SER A 158 6.79 25.95 5.21
CA SER A 158 6.65 26.88 4.08
C SER A 158 5.90 26.27 2.90
N GLU A 159 6.06 24.96 2.65
CA GLU A 159 5.51 24.30 1.46
C GLU A 159 4.40 23.29 1.79
N ARG A 160 3.82 23.34 3.00
CA ARG A 160 2.92 22.29 3.51
C ARG A 160 1.82 21.86 2.53
N THR A 161 1.25 22.80 1.78
CA THR A 161 0.17 22.57 0.81
C THR A 161 0.60 21.77 -0.42
N ALA A 162 1.86 21.88 -0.83
CA ALA A 162 2.44 21.13 -1.96
C ALA A 162 3.01 19.77 -1.54
N LEU A 163 3.24 19.56 -0.25
CA LEU A 163 3.84 18.34 0.31
C LEU A 163 2.83 17.22 0.55
N PRO A 164 3.27 15.95 0.53
CA PRO A 164 2.38 14.83 0.76
C PRO A 164 1.65 14.91 2.12
N PRO A 165 0.45 14.32 2.24
CA PRO A 165 -0.27 14.26 3.52
C PRO A 165 0.56 13.62 4.63
N LEU A 166 1.31 12.56 4.32
CA LEU A 166 2.31 11.97 5.19
C LEU A 166 3.71 12.40 4.73
N TYR A 167 4.35 13.27 5.49
CA TYR A 167 5.71 13.74 5.20
C TYR A 167 6.72 12.98 6.06
N ILE A 168 7.61 12.21 5.43
CA ILE A 168 8.66 11.46 6.15
C ILE A 168 10.04 11.84 5.63
N ALA A 169 10.78 12.63 6.39
CA ALA A 169 12.14 13.01 6.04
C ALA A 169 13.18 12.06 6.64
N THR A 170 14.27 11.85 5.89
CA THR A 170 15.43 11.06 6.29
C THR A 170 16.73 11.76 5.83
N GLN A 171 17.90 11.30 6.29
CA GLN A 171 19.19 11.78 5.76
C GLN A 171 19.41 11.51 4.27
N TYR A 172 18.61 10.64 3.64
CA TYR A 172 18.70 10.33 2.22
C TYR A 172 17.62 11.03 1.38
N ASP A 173 16.64 11.65 2.04
CA ASP A 173 15.53 12.39 1.44
C ASP A 173 15.00 13.40 2.45
N LYS A 174 15.54 14.62 2.41
CA LYS A 174 15.08 15.72 3.27
C LYS A 174 13.73 16.29 2.82
N SER A 175 13.38 16.12 1.54
CA SER A 175 12.12 16.60 0.95
C SER A 175 10.90 15.78 1.39
N GLY A 176 11.14 14.60 1.97
CA GLY A 176 10.14 13.69 2.50
C GLY A 176 9.13 13.17 1.47
N SER A 177 9.50 13.15 0.19
CA SER A 177 8.59 12.90 -0.93
C SER A 177 8.86 11.57 -1.65
N VAL A 178 10.05 10.98 -1.54
CA VAL A 178 10.43 9.80 -2.35
C VAL A 178 9.51 8.61 -2.08
N TRP A 179 9.11 8.43 -0.82
CA TRP A 179 8.34 7.26 -0.36
C TRP A 179 6.86 7.52 -0.11
N THR A 180 6.44 8.79 -0.02
CA THR A 180 5.08 9.16 0.40
C THR A 180 4.36 10.16 -0.52
N ARG A 181 4.96 10.57 -1.64
CA ARG A 181 4.36 11.52 -2.60
C ARG A 181 3.00 11.07 -3.13
N GLU A 182 2.88 9.81 -3.53
CA GLU A 182 1.66 9.27 -4.15
C GLU A 182 0.68 8.69 -3.12
N ALA A 183 1.22 8.06 -2.07
CA ALA A 183 0.45 7.37 -1.06
C ALA A 183 1.20 7.37 0.29
N PRO A 184 0.51 7.44 1.43
CA PRO A 184 -0.94 7.45 1.58
C PRO A 184 -1.58 8.80 1.24
N THR A 185 -2.77 8.75 0.64
CA THR A 185 -3.61 9.93 0.42
C THR A 185 -4.26 10.38 1.73
N LEU A 186 -4.74 11.63 1.79
CA LEU A 186 -5.37 12.15 3.00
C LEU A 186 -6.58 11.31 3.46
N PRO A 187 -7.51 10.87 2.58
CA PRO A 187 -8.60 9.98 3.00
C PRO A 187 -8.10 8.65 3.59
N VAL A 188 -7.03 8.08 3.03
CA VAL A 188 -6.41 6.85 3.56
C VAL A 188 -5.81 7.10 4.94
N LEU A 189 -5.13 8.23 5.18
CA LEU A 189 -4.62 8.58 6.50
C LEU A 189 -5.72 8.77 7.55
N VAL A 190 -6.80 9.49 7.20
CA VAL A 190 -7.96 9.66 8.09
C VAL A 190 -8.57 8.30 8.43
N ARG A 191 -8.66 7.41 7.43
CA ARG A 191 -9.14 6.04 7.62
C ARG A 191 -8.22 5.23 8.53
N LEU A 192 -6.90 5.34 8.35
CA LEU A 192 -5.90 4.69 9.20
C LEU A 192 -6.02 5.12 10.66
N ALA A 193 -6.14 6.43 10.91
CA ALA A 193 -6.33 6.96 12.25
C ALA A 193 -7.59 6.37 12.92
N SER A 194 -8.72 6.38 12.20
CA SER A 194 -9.97 5.79 12.69
C SER A 194 -9.85 4.30 13.01
N LEU A 195 -9.27 3.50 12.09
CA LEU A 195 -9.06 2.07 12.29
C LEU A 195 -8.11 1.78 13.44
N ALA A 196 -7.04 2.58 13.60
CA ALA A 196 -6.08 2.43 14.67
C ALA A 196 -6.70 2.73 16.04
N SER A 197 -7.48 3.83 16.17
CA SER A 197 -8.20 4.17 17.40
C SER A 197 -9.20 3.10 17.81
N GLN A 198 -9.95 2.54 16.85
CA GLN A 198 -10.87 1.43 17.12
C GLN A 198 -10.13 0.15 17.51
N SER A 199 -9.01 -0.15 16.85
CA SER A 199 -8.17 -1.31 17.18
C SER A 199 -7.63 -1.20 18.61
N LEU A 200 -7.13 -0.03 19.01
CA LEU A 200 -6.68 0.23 20.39
C LEU A 200 -7.81 0.06 21.39
N THR A 201 -8.98 0.67 21.13
CA THR A 201 -10.16 0.56 22.01
C THR A 201 -10.57 -0.91 22.23
N VAL A 202 -10.58 -1.71 21.15
CA VAL A 202 -10.90 -3.14 21.23
C VAL A 202 -9.84 -3.88 22.03
N LEU A 203 -8.55 -3.62 21.82
CA LEU A 203 -7.48 -4.29 22.56
C LEU A 203 -7.52 -3.91 24.04
N GLU A 204 -7.62 -2.63 24.38
CA GLU A 204 -7.74 -2.08 25.74
C GLU A 204 -8.87 -2.71 26.55
N LYS A 205 -10.08 -2.74 25.99
CA LYS A 205 -11.24 -3.35 26.66
C LYS A 205 -11.06 -4.83 26.96
N ASN A 206 -10.30 -5.54 26.11
CA ASN A 206 -10.19 -6.99 26.17
C ASN A 206 -8.88 -7.49 26.80
N PHE A 207 -7.90 -6.62 27.07
CA PHE A 207 -6.61 -7.00 27.70
C PHE A 207 -6.76 -7.68 29.06
N LEU A 208 -7.84 -7.38 29.78
CA LEU A 208 -8.15 -7.96 31.10
C LEU A 208 -8.99 -9.25 31.02
N SER A 209 -9.46 -9.63 29.83
CA SER A 209 -10.30 -10.82 29.63
C SER A 209 -9.46 -12.06 29.27
N SER A 210 -9.81 -13.22 29.80
CA SER A 210 -9.10 -14.50 29.60
C SER A 210 -9.26 -15.12 28.20
N ALA A 211 -9.94 -14.45 27.26
CA ALA A 211 -10.25 -14.93 25.91
C ALA A 211 -9.34 -14.34 24.80
N LEU A 212 -8.09 -14.04 25.12
CA LEU A 212 -7.16 -13.28 24.27
C LEU A 212 -6.99 -13.82 22.83
N ASN A 213 -7.00 -15.14 22.62
CA ASN A 213 -6.64 -15.73 21.31
C ASN A 213 -7.63 -15.42 20.17
N HIS A 214 -8.94 -15.42 20.42
CA HIS A 214 -9.92 -15.08 19.39
C HIS A 214 -10.09 -13.57 19.22
N ILE A 215 -9.88 -12.81 20.29
CA ILE A 215 -10.08 -11.36 20.33
C ILE A 215 -8.96 -10.64 19.59
N CYS A 216 -7.71 -11.09 19.69
CA CYS A 216 -6.61 -10.48 18.94
C CYS A 216 -6.79 -10.56 17.42
N LYS A 217 -7.58 -11.51 16.88
CA LYS A 217 -7.86 -11.57 15.43
C LYS A 217 -8.83 -10.50 14.96
N VAL A 218 -9.70 -9.99 15.85
CA VAL A 218 -10.75 -9.03 15.48
C VAL A 218 -10.13 -7.74 14.92
N VAL A 219 -9.01 -7.27 15.48
CA VAL A 219 -8.32 -6.07 14.98
C VAL A 219 -7.60 -6.27 13.64
N PHE A 220 -7.54 -7.52 13.15
CA PHE A 220 -7.05 -7.87 11.81
C PHE A 220 -8.21 -8.22 10.86
N ARG A 221 -9.44 -7.80 11.17
CA ARG A 221 -10.59 -7.95 10.27
C ARG A 221 -11.09 -6.58 9.85
N PRO A 222 -11.26 -6.33 8.55
CA PRO A 222 -11.76 -5.05 8.05
C PRO A 222 -13.29 -4.98 8.19
N PRO A 223 -13.86 -3.81 8.46
CA PRO A 223 -15.29 -3.60 8.26
C PRO A 223 -15.59 -3.52 6.76
N LEU A 224 -16.40 -4.45 6.24
CA LEU A 224 -16.67 -4.58 4.80
C LEU A 224 -17.89 -3.79 4.31
N GLU A 225 -18.72 -3.29 5.23
CA GLU A 225 -20.00 -2.63 4.92
C GLU A 225 -19.85 -1.28 4.19
N LEU A 226 -18.65 -0.70 4.21
CA LEU A 226 -18.36 0.59 3.60
C LEU A 226 -18.11 0.54 2.08
N TYR A 227 -17.85 -0.64 1.53
CA TYR A 227 -17.54 -0.81 0.12
C TYR A 227 -18.82 -0.93 -0.71
N ASP A 228 -18.82 -0.33 -1.90
CA ASP A 228 -19.95 -0.36 -2.82
C ASP A 228 -20.09 -1.73 -3.49
N ALA A 229 -18.97 -2.44 -3.68
CA ALA A 229 -18.95 -3.83 -4.12
C ALA A 229 -17.83 -4.63 -3.44
N LEU A 230 -18.06 -5.93 -3.26
CA LEU A 230 -17.12 -6.89 -2.70
C LEU A 230 -16.90 -8.04 -3.68
N ILE A 231 -15.75 -8.07 -4.35
CA ILE A 231 -15.37 -9.13 -5.28
C ILE A 231 -14.78 -10.29 -4.47
N GLN A 232 -15.51 -11.40 -4.37
CA GLN A 232 -15.03 -12.61 -3.71
C GLN A 232 -14.26 -13.49 -4.70
N LEU A 233 -13.04 -13.87 -4.33
CA LEU A 233 -12.14 -14.69 -5.13
C LEU A 233 -12.25 -16.18 -4.75
N LYS A 234 -12.02 -17.06 -5.72
CA LYS A 234 -12.01 -18.51 -5.51
C LYS A 234 -10.74 -18.93 -4.74
N PRO A 235 -10.87 -19.60 -3.58
CA PRO A 235 -9.73 -19.85 -2.69
C PRO A 235 -8.63 -20.71 -3.31
N MET A 236 -9.03 -21.70 -4.12
CA MET A 236 -8.10 -22.64 -4.74
C MET A 236 -7.21 -21.99 -5.81
N GLN A 237 -7.53 -20.76 -6.23
CA GLN A 237 -6.74 -19.98 -7.18
C GLN A 237 -5.75 -19.02 -6.47
N LEU A 238 -5.80 -18.91 -5.14
CA LEU A 238 -5.00 -17.94 -4.39
C LEU A 238 -3.71 -18.58 -3.89
N SER A 239 -2.57 -18.11 -4.39
CA SER A 239 -1.24 -18.62 -4.02
C SER A 239 -0.89 -18.36 -2.55
N ARG A 240 -1.44 -17.30 -1.96
CA ARG A 240 -1.17 -16.86 -0.57
C ARG A 240 -2.29 -17.20 0.41
N LEU A 241 -3.25 -18.06 0.04
CA LEU A 241 -4.41 -18.40 0.89
C LEU A 241 -4.03 -18.73 2.34
N SER A 242 -2.89 -19.42 2.52
CA SER A 242 -2.38 -19.86 3.83
C SER A 242 -1.89 -18.74 4.75
N GLN A 243 -1.71 -17.52 4.23
CA GLN A 243 -1.26 -16.34 4.99
C GLN A 243 -2.44 -15.55 5.59
N GLY A 244 -3.68 -15.91 5.24
CA GLY A 244 -4.88 -15.22 5.70
C GLY A 244 -5.10 -15.34 7.21
N VAL A 245 -5.63 -14.27 7.83
CA VAL A 245 -5.89 -14.18 9.28
C VAL A 245 -6.76 -15.33 9.80
N ASP A 246 -7.75 -15.72 9.00
CA ASP A 246 -8.74 -16.75 9.32
C ASP A 246 -8.46 -18.09 8.65
N PHE A 247 -7.23 -18.29 8.15
CA PHE A 247 -6.83 -19.59 7.64
C PHE A 247 -6.69 -20.59 8.79
N THR A 248 -7.43 -21.71 8.70
CA THR A 248 -7.59 -22.68 9.80
C THR A 248 -6.70 -23.92 9.69
N GLN A 249 -5.83 -24.01 8.68
CA GLN A 249 -4.98 -25.19 8.53
C GLN A 249 -3.90 -25.20 9.61
N LYS A 250 -3.95 -26.22 10.47
CA LYS A 250 -3.11 -26.34 11.68
C LYS A 250 -1.64 -26.68 11.40
N THR A 251 -1.33 -27.17 10.19
CA THR A 251 0.04 -27.50 9.81
C THR A 251 0.71 -26.28 9.20
N PRO A 252 1.83 -25.79 9.78
CA PRO A 252 2.61 -24.73 9.14
C PRO A 252 3.02 -25.17 7.75
N VAL A 253 2.89 -24.28 6.76
CA VAL A 253 3.36 -24.54 5.40
C VAL A 253 4.87 -24.71 5.46
N GLN A 254 5.34 -25.96 5.50
CA GLN A 254 6.77 -26.24 5.39
C GLN A 254 7.18 -26.01 3.94
N VAL A 255 8.07 -25.05 3.72
CA VAL A 255 8.75 -24.89 2.43
C VAL A 255 9.64 -26.11 2.22
N LYS A 256 9.09 -27.16 1.62
CA LYS A 256 9.85 -28.34 1.26
C LYS A 256 10.73 -27.98 0.07
N VAL A 257 12.02 -27.78 0.31
CA VAL A 257 13.02 -27.62 -0.76
C VAL A 257 13.10 -28.96 -1.51
N PRO A 258 12.70 -29.04 -2.78
CA PRO A 258 12.76 -30.28 -3.53
C PRO A 258 14.20 -30.70 -3.74
N LYS A 259 14.49 -31.97 -3.46
CA LYS A 259 15.84 -32.56 -3.49
C LYS A 259 16.45 -32.66 -4.90
N VAL A 260 15.64 -32.59 -5.95
CA VAL A 260 16.07 -32.72 -7.36
C VAL A 260 15.49 -31.55 -8.15
N ARG A 261 16.32 -30.70 -8.75
CA ARG A 261 15.82 -29.59 -9.60
C ARG A 261 16.69 -29.36 -10.83
N ARG A 262 16.08 -29.58 -12.00
CA ARG A 262 16.53 -29.06 -13.31
C ARG A 262 15.78 -27.79 -13.74
N LYS A 263 14.76 -27.33 -12.98
CA LYS A 263 13.88 -26.21 -13.35
C LYS A 263 13.60 -25.27 -12.17
N ILE A 264 13.59 -23.96 -12.43
CA ILE A 264 13.21 -22.90 -11.48
C ILE A 264 11.68 -22.97 -11.26
N PRO A 265 11.17 -22.91 -10.01
CA PRO A 265 9.73 -22.89 -9.76
C PRO A 265 9.09 -21.62 -10.31
N ILE A 266 7.78 -21.65 -10.59
CA ILE A 266 7.04 -20.44 -10.96
C ILE A 266 7.13 -19.44 -9.81
N THR A 267 7.70 -18.28 -10.08
CA THR A 267 7.96 -17.21 -9.10
C THR A 267 7.19 -15.96 -9.45
N GLY A 268 6.69 -15.26 -8.42
CA GLY A 268 5.97 -13.99 -8.60
C GLY A 268 4.63 -14.11 -9.33
N PHE A 269 4.09 -15.31 -9.50
CA PHE A 269 2.74 -15.50 -10.03
C PHE A 269 1.74 -15.51 -8.87
N ASP A 270 0.96 -14.43 -8.78
CA ASP A 270 -0.15 -14.29 -7.85
C ASP A 270 -1.39 -13.81 -8.62
N PRO A 271 -2.36 -14.70 -8.90
CA PRO A 271 -3.53 -14.34 -9.70
C PRO A 271 -4.34 -13.17 -9.14
N ALA A 272 -4.42 -13.03 -7.80
CA ALA A 272 -5.15 -11.94 -7.19
C ALA A 272 -4.43 -10.60 -7.37
N GLU A 273 -3.11 -10.60 -7.24
CA GLU A 273 -2.28 -9.40 -7.47
C GLU A 273 -2.32 -8.95 -8.93
N LEU A 274 -2.23 -9.90 -9.87
CA LEU A 274 -2.30 -9.64 -11.31
C LEU A 274 -3.68 -9.06 -11.70
N TYR A 275 -4.76 -9.68 -11.21
CA TYR A 275 -6.12 -9.21 -11.45
C TYR A 275 -6.38 -7.84 -10.82
N LEU A 276 -5.94 -7.61 -9.57
CA LEU A 276 -6.07 -6.32 -8.90
C LEU A 276 -5.33 -5.20 -9.64
N ARG A 277 -4.15 -5.50 -10.20
CA ARG A 277 -3.40 -4.55 -11.02
C ARG A 277 -4.17 -4.18 -12.28
N GLU A 278 -4.72 -5.16 -12.99
CA GLU A 278 -5.52 -4.92 -14.20
C GLU A 278 -6.77 -4.08 -13.89
N LEU A 279 -7.48 -4.38 -12.79
CA LEU A 279 -8.60 -3.56 -12.31
C LEU A 279 -8.20 -2.10 -12.07
N ARG A 280 -7.03 -1.86 -11.45
CA ARG A 280 -6.52 -0.51 -11.18
C ARG A 280 -6.10 0.20 -12.46
N GLU A 281 -5.40 -0.47 -13.36
CA GLU A 281 -4.99 0.09 -14.65
C GLU A 281 -6.21 0.50 -15.51
N SER A 282 -7.31 -0.26 -15.46
CA SER A 282 -8.50 0.03 -16.27
C SER A 282 -9.52 0.98 -15.62
N TYR A 283 -9.68 0.95 -14.28
CA TYR A 283 -10.82 1.60 -13.61
C TYR A 283 -10.44 2.57 -12.48
N SER A 284 -9.16 2.90 -12.27
CA SER A 284 -8.76 3.83 -11.19
C SER A 284 -9.38 5.22 -11.32
N ASP A 285 -9.80 5.64 -12.51
CA ASP A 285 -10.53 6.91 -12.71
C ASP A 285 -11.94 6.91 -12.11
N PHE A 286 -12.55 5.74 -11.96
CA PHE A 286 -13.94 5.56 -11.52
C PHE A 286 -14.06 4.96 -10.13
N ALA A 287 -13.13 4.08 -9.75
CA ALA A 287 -13.20 3.33 -8.50
C ALA A 287 -11.83 3.15 -7.84
N LEU A 288 -11.86 2.92 -6.53
CA LEU A 288 -10.72 2.57 -5.70
C LEU A 288 -10.84 1.10 -5.29
N PHE A 289 -9.73 0.38 -5.37
CA PHE A 289 -9.67 -1.06 -5.10
C PHE A 289 -8.78 -1.36 -3.90
N PHE A 290 -9.30 -2.15 -2.97
CA PHE A 290 -8.71 -2.44 -1.66
C PHE A 290 -8.60 -3.95 -1.46
N HIS A 291 -7.44 -4.45 -1.03
CA HIS A 291 -7.19 -5.89 -0.93
C HIS A 291 -6.20 -6.21 0.18
N ASP A 292 -6.35 -7.39 0.76
CA ASP A 292 -5.38 -7.98 1.67
C ASP A 292 -4.40 -8.87 0.91
N THR A 293 -3.22 -8.31 0.60
CA THR A 293 -2.13 -8.97 -0.12
C THR A 293 -1.65 -10.27 0.58
N TYR A 294 -1.86 -10.43 1.88
CA TYR A 294 -1.41 -11.61 2.62
C TYR A 294 -2.55 -12.61 2.85
N GLY A 295 -3.09 -13.15 1.75
CA GLY A 295 -4.09 -14.23 1.79
C GLY A 295 -5.54 -13.76 1.86
N GLY A 296 -5.80 -12.48 1.57
CA GLY A 296 -7.12 -11.92 1.38
C GLY A 296 -7.89 -12.56 0.24
N ARG A 297 -9.17 -12.86 0.49
CA ARG A 297 -10.07 -13.50 -0.48
C ARG A 297 -11.09 -12.56 -1.10
N THR A 298 -11.05 -11.29 -0.69
CA THR A 298 -12.05 -10.29 -1.07
C THR A 298 -11.33 -9.02 -1.49
N ILE A 299 -11.72 -8.48 -2.64
CA ILE A 299 -11.33 -7.13 -3.07
C ILE A 299 -12.53 -6.22 -2.79
N GLY A 300 -12.31 -5.19 -1.98
CA GLY A 300 -13.28 -4.13 -1.73
C GLY A 300 -13.18 -3.07 -2.82
N VAL A 301 -14.33 -2.64 -3.33
CA VAL A 301 -14.44 -1.61 -4.37
C VAL A 301 -15.23 -0.44 -3.82
N LEU A 302 -14.69 0.77 -3.98
CA LEU A 302 -15.36 2.02 -3.62
C LEU A 302 -15.39 2.92 -4.86
N PHE A 303 -16.58 3.26 -5.34
CA PHE A 303 -16.71 4.15 -6.48
C PHE A 303 -16.50 5.61 -6.05
N LYS A 304 -15.76 6.36 -6.86
CA LYS A 304 -15.57 7.79 -6.62
C LYS A 304 -16.90 8.51 -6.81
N PRO A 305 -17.28 9.46 -5.95
CA PRO A 305 -18.52 10.22 -6.13
C PRO A 305 -18.61 10.89 -7.51
N SER A 306 -17.48 11.41 -8.01
CA SER A 306 -17.37 12.02 -9.34
C SER A 306 -17.62 11.06 -10.50
N ALA A 307 -17.49 9.74 -10.29
CA ALA A 307 -17.79 8.76 -11.32
C ALA A 307 -19.29 8.73 -11.67
N PHE A 308 -20.17 9.06 -10.71
CA PHE A 308 -21.62 9.05 -10.90
C PHE A 308 -22.17 10.37 -11.46
N GLU A 309 -21.35 11.41 -11.60
CA GLU A 309 -21.76 12.68 -12.20
C GLU A 309 -22.11 12.49 -13.68
N THR A 310 -23.11 13.23 -14.16
CA THR A 310 -23.50 13.24 -15.57
C THR A 310 -22.66 14.26 -16.34
N HIS A 311 -22.21 13.90 -17.55
CA HIS A 311 -21.49 14.82 -18.43
C HIS A 311 -22.16 14.97 -19.79
N GLU A 312 -21.93 16.09 -20.47
CA GLU A 312 -22.34 16.23 -21.87
C GLU A 312 -21.58 15.25 -22.76
N PHE A 313 -22.23 14.76 -23.82
CA PHE A 313 -21.62 13.79 -24.72
C PHE A 313 -20.33 14.36 -25.37
N LYS A 314 -19.19 13.79 -25.00
CA LYS A 314 -17.87 14.04 -25.61
C LYS A 314 -17.17 12.71 -25.81
N VAL A 315 -16.53 12.52 -26.97
CA VAL A 315 -15.83 11.26 -27.33
C VAL A 315 -14.78 10.87 -26.27
N SER A 316 -14.06 11.85 -25.70
CA SER A 316 -13.09 11.63 -24.64
C SER A 316 -13.69 11.13 -23.31
N GLN A 317 -15.01 11.23 -23.13
CA GLN A 317 -15.73 10.87 -21.91
C GLN A 317 -16.60 9.62 -22.10
N VAL A 318 -16.53 8.93 -23.23
CA VAL A 318 -17.38 7.75 -23.49
C VAL A 318 -16.96 6.53 -22.67
N ASN A 319 -15.69 6.44 -22.28
CA ASN A 319 -15.16 5.26 -21.58
C ASN A 319 -15.94 4.98 -20.28
N CYS A 320 -16.34 3.71 -20.09
CA CYS A 320 -17.13 3.22 -18.95
C CYS A 320 -18.48 3.93 -18.72
N ARG A 321 -18.99 4.68 -19.72
CA ARG A 321 -20.23 5.46 -19.61
C ARG A 321 -21.24 5.07 -20.69
N LYS A 322 -22.53 5.23 -20.38
CA LYS A 322 -23.65 5.00 -21.31
C LYS A 322 -24.42 6.29 -21.56
N PRO A 323 -24.95 6.50 -22.79
CA PRO A 323 -25.79 7.64 -23.09
C PRO A 323 -27.15 7.52 -22.41
N VAL A 324 -27.64 8.62 -21.84
CA VAL A 324 -28.97 8.77 -21.26
C VAL A 324 -29.58 10.06 -21.81
N LYS A 325 -30.84 9.98 -22.25
CA LYS A 325 -31.59 11.14 -22.73
C LYS A 325 -32.23 11.86 -21.56
N GLU A 326 -31.83 13.11 -21.34
CA GLU A 326 -32.51 14.02 -20.41
C GLU A 326 -33.08 15.19 -21.22
N GLY A 327 -34.37 15.09 -21.56
CA GLY A 327 -35.03 16.03 -22.46
C GLY A 327 -34.49 15.96 -23.90
N LYS A 328 -33.89 17.08 -24.37
CA LYS A 328 -33.29 17.20 -25.72
C LYS A 328 -31.78 16.99 -25.75
N LYS A 329 -31.13 16.73 -24.61
CA LYS A 329 -29.67 16.57 -24.51
C LYS A 329 -29.31 15.09 -24.30
N ASP A 330 -28.29 14.65 -25.03
CA ASP A 330 -27.64 13.36 -24.77
C ASP A 330 -26.55 13.58 -23.72
N LEU A 331 -26.73 12.96 -22.56
CA LEU A 331 -25.77 12.98 -21.44
C LEU A 331 -25.12 11.61 -21.30
N LEU A 332 -23.94 11.57 -20.70
CA LEU A 332 -23.20 10.35 -20.37
C LEU A 332 -23.23 10.11 -18.87
N THR A 333 -23.65 8.91 -18.48
CA THR A 333 -23.70 8.46 -17.08
C THR A 333 -22.87 7.20 -16.93
N LEU A 334 -22.43 6.88 -15.71
CA LEU A 334 -21.65 5.67 -15.46
C LEU A 334 -22.43 4.42 -15.88
N ASN A 335 -21.82 3.57 -16.71
CA ASN A 335 -22.40 2.28 -17.05
C ASN A 335 -22.02 1.25 -15.97
N PHE A 336 -22.62 1.41 -14.79
CA PHE A 336 -22.30 0.62 -13.61
C PHE A 336 -22.40 -0.90 -13.88
N ASP A 337 -23.47 -1.33 -14.56
CA ASP A 337 -23.72 -2.75 -14.84
C ASP A 337 -22.63 -3.36 -15.71
N ALA A 338 -22.20 -2.63 -16.76
CA ALA A 338 -21.11 -3.07 -17.63
C ALA A 338 -19.77 -3.15 -16.89
N ILE A 339 -19.49 -2.20 -15.97
CA ILE A 339 -18.27 -2.26 -15.15
C ILE A 339 -18.27 -3.51 -14.26
N ILE A 340 -19.42 -3.86 -13.65
CA ILE A 340 -19.53 -5.06 -12.82
C ILE A 340 -19.38 -6.33 -13.68
N GLU A 341 -19.95 -6.34 -14.89
CA GLU A 341 -19.76 -7.43 -15.85
C GLU A 341 -18.28 -7.57 -16.26
N ASP A 342 -17.61 -6.47 -16.58
CA ASP A 342 -16.19 -6.45 -16.91
C ASP A 342 -15.34 -7.02 -15.77
N PHE A 343 -15.69 -6.74 -14.50
CA PHE A 343 -14.98 -7.35 -13.37
C PHE A 343 -15.07 -8.88 -13.39
N TYR A 344 -16.22 -9.46 -13.79
CA TYR A 344 -16.34 -10.91 -13.99
C TYR A 344 -15.52 -11.39 -15.19
N ILE A 345 -15.54 -10.66 -16.30
CA ILE A 345 -14.81 -11.01 -17.53
C ILE A 345 -13.30 -11.03 -17.29
N LEU A 346 -12.74 -9.93 -16.76
CA LEU A 346 -11.32 -9.83 -16.41
C LEU A 346 -10.91 -10.89 -15.39
N GLY A 347 -11.81 -11.16 -14.44
CA GLY A 347 -11.60 -12.14 -13.38
C GLY A 347 -12.03 -13.56 -13.74
N THR A 348 -12.15 -13.90 -15.02
CA THR A 348 -12.65 -15.21 -15.46
C THR A 348 -11.88 -16.34 -14.78
N SER A 349 -12.61 -17.33 -14.28
CA SER A 349 -12.09 -18.45 -13.47
C SER A 349 -11.55 -18.10 -12.07
N LEU A 350 -11.20 -16.85 -11.77
CA LEU A 350 -10.72 -16.38 -10.47
C LEU A 350 -11.84 -15.84 -9.57
N VAL A 351 -12.75 -15.02 -10.12
CA VAL A 351 -13.88 -14.44 -9.39
C VAL A 351 -14.91 -15.52 -9.09
N LYS A 352 -15.34 -15.59 -7.84
CA LYS A 352 -16.43 -16.46 -7.37
C LYS A 352 -17.76 -15.75 -7.54
N THR A 353 -17.90 -14.56 -6.94
CA THR A 353 -19.12 -13.75 -6.91
C THR A 353 -18.77 -12.32 -6.54
N ILE A 354 -19.55 -11.35 -7.01
CA ILE A 354 -19.47 -9.94 -6.61
C ILE A 354 -20.74 -9.60 -5.82
N HIS A 355 -20.58 -9.15 -4.58
CA HIS A 355 -21.69 -8.68 -3.74
C HIS A 355 -21.77 -7.17 -3.80
N LEU A 356 -22.92 -6.64 -4.17
CA LEU A 356 -23.16 -5.19 -4.20
C LEU A 356 -23.69 -4.71 -2.85
N SER A 357 -23.33 -3.49 -2.48
CA SER A 357 -23.91 -2.86 -1.30
C SER A 357 -25.41 -2.61 -1.49
N PRO A 358 -26.20 -2.50 -0.40
CA PRO A 358 -27.63 -2.19 -0.49
C PRO A 358 -27.91 -0.89 -1.26
N LYS A 359 -26.98 0.07 -1.24
CA LYS A 359 -27.09 1.35 -1.97
C LYS A 359 -27.20 1.16 -3.48
N HIS A 360 -26.69 0.06 -4.02
CA HIS A 360 -26.63 -0.20 -5.46
C HIS A 360 -27.39 -1.46 -5.87
N SER A 361 -27.84 -2.27 -4.90
CA SER A 361 -28.64 -3.48 -5.14
C SER A 361 -30.04 -3.21 -5.73
N GLN A 362 -30.55 -1.98 -5.63
CA GLN A 362 -31.86 -1.57 -6.20
C GLN A 362 -31.75 -1.01 -7.63
N LYS A 363 -30.55 -0.93 -8.21
CA LYS A 363 -30.32 -0.43 -9.58
C LYS A 363 -30.19 -1.53 -10.63
N MET A 364 -30.19 -2.80 -10.22
CA MET A 364 -30.38 -3.97 -11.09
C MET A 364 -31.85 -4.35 -11.11
#